data_AF-A0A925DIY4-F1
#
_entry.id   AF-A0A925DIY4-F1
#
_cell.length_a   1.000
_cell.length_b   1.000
_cell.length_c   1.000
_cell.angle_alpha   90.00
_cell.angle_beta   90.00
_cell.angle_gamma   90.00
#
_symmetry.space_group_name_H-M   'P 1'
#
loop_
_entity.id
_entity.type
_entity.pdbx_description
1 polymer ?
#
loop_
_entity_poly.entity_id
_entity_poly.type
_entity_poly.pdbx_seq_one_letter_code
_entity_poly.pdbx_strand_id
1 'polypeptide(L)' 'MLISPEQLLAFLAAALLITAAPGPDNLMVLGVGMARGRRQGVAFGLGCGLGCLSHTLLAALGVSAL' A
#
# COMPACT_ATOMS: atom_id res chain seq x y z
N MET A 1 14.34 1.27 25.43
CA MET A 1 13.41 2.00 24.54
C MET A 1 12.04 1.36 24.69
N LEU A 2 11.17 1.96 25.50
CA LEU A 2 9.77 1.55 25.61
C LEU A 2 8.95 2.75 25.14
N ILE A 3 8.06 2.51 24.17
CA ILE A 3 7.13 3.51 23.66
C ILE A 3 6.26 3.96 24.83
N SER A 4 6.22 5.26 25.12
CA SER A 4 5.35 5.79 26.17
C SER A 4 3.87 5.70 25.74
N PRO A 5 2.91 5.61 26.70
CA PRO A 5 1.50 5.43 26.37
C PRO A 5 0.95 6.54 25.45
N GLU A 6 1.37 7.79 25.66
CA GLU A 6 0.99 8.92 24.80
C GLU A 6 1.48 8.75 23.36
N GLN A 7 2.67 8.19 23.19
CA GLN A 7 3.30 7.99 21.89
C GLN A 7 2.68 6.81 21.14
N LEU A 8 2.27 5.76 21.87
CA LEU A 8 1.47 4.67 21.32
C LEU A 8 0.09 5.15 20.86
N LEU A 9 -0.60 5.96 21.65
CA LEU A 9 -1.92 6.49 21.30
C LEU A 9 -1.84 7.42 20.08
N ALA A 10 -0.82 8.29 20.02
CA ALA A 10 -0.58 9.14 18.87
C ALA A 10 -0.29 8.33 17.60
N PHE A 11 0.57 7.30 17.70
CA PHE A 11 0.85 6.39 16.59
C PHE A 11 -0.41 5.65 16.13
N LEU A 12 -1.20 5.11 17.05
CA LEU A 12 -2.42 4.38 16.73
C LEU A 12 -3.43 5.27 16.02
N ALA A 13 -3.64 6.49 16.51
CA ALA A 13 -4.52 7.45 15.86
C ALA A 13 -4.06 7.78 14.44
N ALA A 14 -2.76 8.05 14.24
CA ALA A 14 -2.20 8.29 12.92
C ALA A 14 -2.32 7.06 12.00
N ALA A 15 -2.02 5.87 12.50
CA ALA A 15 -2.12 4.62 11.75
C ALA A 15 -3.56 4.34 11.31
N LEU A 16 -4.56 4.58 12.17
CA LEU A 16 -5.98 4.46 11.83
C LEU A 16 -6.38 5.45 10.74
N LEU A 17 -5.98 6.72 10.84
CA LEU A 17 -6.27 7.74 9.84
C LEU A 17 -5.67 7.39 8.47
N ILE A 18 -4.41 6.95 8.45
CA ILE A 18 -3.71 6.54 7.22
C ILE A 18 -4.36 5.29 6.63
N THR A 19 -4.74 4.32 7.47
CA THR A 19 -5.38 3.07 7.02
C THR A 19 -6.80 3.31 6.48
N ALA A 20 -7.54 4.24 7.07
CA ALA A 20 -8.89 4.58 6.64
C ALA A 20 -8.91 5.32 5.29
N ALA A 21 -7.85 6.07 4.97
CA ALA A 21 -7.71 6.74 3.69
C ALA A 21 -7.39 5.71 2.58
N PRO A 22 -8.27 5.50 1.57
CA PRO A 22 -7.95 4.63 0.46
C PRO A 22 -6.73 5.18 -0.29
N GLY A 23 -5.69 4.36 -0.42
CA GLY A 23 -4.47 4.71 -1.14
C GLY A 23 -4.72 5.02 -2.63
N PRO A 24 -3.79 5.72 -3.29
CA PRO A 24 -3.89 6.06 -4.71
C PRO A 24 -4.00 4.82 -5.61
N ASP A 25 -3.39 3.70 -5.21
CA ASP A 25 -3.48 2.40 -5.87
C ASP A 25 -4.91 1.85 -5.84
N ASN A 26 -5.55 1.83 -4.65
CA ASN A 26 -6.93 1.38 -4.49
C ASN A 26 -7.90 2.26 -5.28
N LEU A 27 -7.70 3.58 -5.27
CA LEU A 27 -8.49 4.52 -6.06
C LEU A 27 -8.31 4.30 -7.57
N MET A 28 -7.10 4.02 -8.05
CA MET A 28 -6.86 3.68 -9.45
C MET A 28 -7.48 2.34 -9.84
N VAL A 29 -7.38 1.29 -9.01
CA VAL A 29 -8.03 -0.01 -9.26
C VAL A 29 -9.53 0.17 -9.42
N LEU A 30 -10.15 0.93 -8.52
CA LEU A 30 -11.58 1.26 -8.58
C LEU A 30 -11.90 2.10 -9.82
N GLY A 31 -11.12 3.14 -10.12
CA GLY A 31 -11.31 3.99 -11.29
C GLY A 31 -11.19 3.22 -12.61
N VAL A 32 -10.16 2.38 -12.76
CA VAL A 32 -9.98 1.50 -13.93
C VAL A 32 -11.10 0.47 -14.02
N GLY A 33 -11.50 -0.11 -12.88
CA GLY A 33 -12.60 -1.06 -12.79
C GLY A 33 -13.95 -0.45 -13.18
N MET A 34 -14.23 0.79 -12.78
CA MET A 34 -15.44 1.53 -13.13
C MET A 34 -15.42 2.00 -14.58
N ALA A 35 -14.29 2.52 -15.07
CA ALA A 35 -14.21 3.10 -16.41
C ALA A 35 -14.10 2.05 -17.52
N ARG A 36 -13.41 0.94 -17.27
CA ARG A 36 -13.10 -0.06 -18.30
C ARG A 36 -13.61 -1.47 -17.97
N GLY A 37 -14.15 -1.68 -16.77
CA GLY A 37 -14.79 -2.90 -16.34
C GLY A 37 -13.94 -3.76 -15.40
N ARG A 38 -14.61 -4.65 -14.66
CA ARG A 38 -14.03 -5.42 -13.55
C ARG A 38 -12.76 -6.19 -13.92
N ARG A 39 -12.72 -6.82 -15.11
CA ARG A 39 -11.55 -7.61 -15.54
C ARG A 39 -10.28 -6.75 -15.64
N GLN A 40 -10.41 -5.51 -16.08
CA GLN A 40 -9.28 -4.63 -16.33
C GLN A 40 -8.83 -3.93 -15.03
N GLY A 41 -9.77 -3.64 -14.13
CA GLY A 41 -9.45 -3.25 -12.76
C GLY A 41 -8.68 -4.34 -12.01
N VAL A 42 -9.09 -5.61 -12.13
CA VAL A 42 -8.37 -6.75 -11.53
C VAL A 42 -6.97 -6.91 -12.15
N ALA A 43 -6.84 -6.81 -13.47
CA ALA A 43 -5.54 -6.86 -14.13
C ALA A 43 -4.60 -5.74 -13.66
N PHE A 44 -5.11 -4.53 -13.51
CA PHE A 44 -4.34 -3.41 -12.95
C PHE A 44 -3.91 -3.68 -11.50
N GLY A 45 -4.82 -4.14 -10.64
CA GLY A 45 -4.51 -4.49 -9.26
C GLY A 45 -3.45 -5.58 -9.13
N LEU A 46 -3.52 -6.63 -9.97
CA LEU A 46 -2.49 -7.67 -10.03
C LEU A 46 -1.14 -7.11 -10.47
N GLY A 47 -1.13 -6.20 -11.45
CA GLY A 47 0.08 -5.49 -11.88
C GLY A 47 0.73 -4.69 -10.76
N CYS A 48 -0.06 -3.90 -10.01
CA CYS A 48 0.41 -3.20 -8.82
C CYS A 48 1.01 -4.17 -7.78
N GLY A 49 0.30 -5.26 -7.46
CA GLY A 49 0.76 -6.26 -6.49
C GLY A 49 2.10 -6.91 -6.89
N LEU A 50 2.24 -7.29 -8.16
CA LEU A 50 3.50 -7.84 -8.70
C LEU A 50 4.65 -6.82 -8.64
N GLY A 51 4.37 -5.55 -8.90
CA GLY A 51 5.35 -4.46 -8.75
C GLY A 51 5.84 -4.33 -7.31
N CYS A 52 4.91 -4.29 -6.35
CA CYS A 52 5.25 -4.23 -4.92
C CYS A 52 6.05 -5.44 -4.46
N LEU A 53 5.69 -6.66 -4.90
CA LEU A 53 6.43 -7.88 -4.58
C LEU A 53 7.84 -7.84 -5.15
N SER A 54 7.98 -7.45 -6.42
CA SER A 54 9.28 -7.33 -7.08
C SER A 54 10.18 -6.32 -6.37
N HIS A 55 9.65 -5.13 -6.07
CA HIS A 55 10.38 -4.10 -5.35
C HIS A 55 10.79 -4.56 -3.94
N THR A 56 9.87 -5.19 -3.21
CA THR A 56 10.15 -5.73 -1.87
C THR A 56 11.21 -6.83 -1.91
N LEU A 57 11.17 -7.70 -2.93
CA LEU A 57 12.16 -8.74 -3.13
C LEU A 57 13.55 -8.12 -3.38
N LEU A 58 13.65 -7.13 -4.26
CA LEU A 58 14.90 -6.42 -4.52
C LEU A 58 15.44 -5.74 -3.26
N ALA A 59 14.57 -5.07 -2.50
CA ALA A 59 14.95 -4.46 -1.24
C ALA A 59 15.43 -5.49 -0.22
N ALA A 60 14.74 -6.63 -0.10
CA ALA A 60 15.12 -7.74 0.78
C ALA A 60 16.45 -8.41 0.37
N LEU A 61 16.74 -8.46 -0.93
CA LEU A 61 18.03 -8.91 -1.47
C LEU A 61 19.15 -7.87 -1.30
N GLY A 62 18.86 -6.70 -0.72
CA GLY A 62 19.86 -5.68 -0.41
C GLY A 62 20.20 -4.76 -1.58
N VAL A 63 19.43 -4.79 -2.67
CA VAL A 63 19.64 -3.86 -3.80
C VAL A 63 19.50 -2.41 -3.36
N SER A 64 18.65 -2.13 -2.37
CA SER A 64 18.49 -0.80 -1.79
C SER A 64 19.70 -0.30 -0.99
N ALA A 65 20.69 -1.16 -0.71
CA ALA A 65 21.90 -0.81 0.01
C ALA A 65 23.12 -0.56 -0.92
N LEU A 66 22.98 -0.81 -2.22
CA LEU A 66 23.96 -0.50 -3.27
C LEU A 66 23.69 0.89 -3.85
#